data_AF-A0A2D0AAH1-F1
#
_entry.id   AF-A0A2D0AAH1-F1
#
_cell.length_a   1.000
_cell.length_b   1.000
_cell.length_c   1.000
_cell.angle_alpha   90.00
_cell.angle_beta   90.00
_cell.angle_gamma   90.00
#
_symmetry.space_group_name_H-M   'P 1'
#
loop_
_entity.id
_entity.type
_entity.pdbx_description
1 polymer ?
#
loop_
_entity_poly.entity_id
_entity_poly.type
_entity_poly.pdbx_seq_one_letter_code
_entity_poly.pdbx_strand_id
1 'polypeptide(L)'
;MSFERAHGLLEEIRNLRAAMGAGVTPSPTMLHPLWLLQRLLVKEITRAERKIRRIKSILRLTAEHDGSDRSISLMTQVEAYRHLTYIWRSFGDAVAFLFMDKFALRQAFYNTHNTNAKQDAGFLSGKAGFVGEWEEVEKWLRQGIPALLADLTNTIRHGDVCLMVGPDPVLIEVKLGELDTRGRQQRDSIRQLMEFFENDEIPNLRGLGKIYRTAHHSPELCYAHVMEDTIIAAARTGAAFKSPERGLWYVAIADGAVDLKATIHGFSLGHPIVYPLNEVKTNRSWAPYSPLILSIRDRESSYRFMWGDIIVFVIYDLDELVAAAASRGLKTTLFSREEDSVFELIEPITGKNIRLAWQLFDRLALEFTSPGWLLEITVERLNSQGVPSAASSERNTRTGKSAVF
;
A
#
# COMPACT_ATOMS: atom_id res chain seq x y z
N MET A 1 22.20 12.57 4.88
CA MET A 1 22.85 12.22 3.58
C MET A 1 22.09 11.19 2.75
N SER A 2 22.08 9.87 3.05
CA SER A 2 21.41 8.88 2.15
C SER A 2 19.90 9.10 2.02
N PHE A 3 19.21 9.38 3.13
CA PHE A 3 17.75 9.59 3.12
C PHE A 3 17.35 10.84 2.32
N GLU A 4 18.05 11.95 2.55
CA GLU A 4 17.86 13.20 1.79
C GLU A 4 18.08 12.99 0.29
N ARG A 5 19.11 12.22 -0.08
CA ARG A 5 19.36 11.87 -1.47
C ARG A 5 18.22 11.03 -2.06
N ALA A 6 17.72 10.05 -1.33
CA ALA A 6 16.58 9.23 -1.79
C ALA A 6 15.33 10.09 -2.01
N HIS A 7 15.05 11.03 -1.10
CA HIS A 7 13.95 11.97 -1.22
C HIS A 7 14.12 12.90 -2.44
N GLY A 8 15.32 13.47 -2.64
CA GLY A 8 15.60 14.32 -3.80
C GLY A 8 15.40 13.57 -5.14
N LEU A 9 15.92 12.35 -5.23
CA LEU A 9 15.74 11.50 -6.42
C LEU A 9 14.26 11.14 -6.65
N LEU A 10 13.49 10.90 -5.58
CA LEU A 10 12.05 10.63 -5.71
C LEU A 10 11.29 11.85 -6.26
N GLU A 11 11.64 13.06 -5.85
CA GLU A 11 11.04 14.29 -6.42
C GLU A 11 11.41 14.46 -7.90
N GLU A 12 12.65 14.16 -8.31
CA GLU A 12 13.03 14.15 -9.72
C GLU A 12 12.20 13.14 -10.53
N ILE A 13 11.98 11.94 -10.00
CA ILE A 13 11.14 10.90 -10.62
C ILE A 13 9.68 11.33 -10.70
N ARG A 14 9.16 12.01 -9.67
CA ARG A 14 7.79 12.56 -9.68
C ARG A 14 7.62 13.59 -10.79
N ASN A 15 8.58 14.51 -10.93
CA ASN A 15 8.57 15.53 -11.98
C ASN A 15 8.65 14.88 -13.37
N LEU A 16 9.49 13.86 -13.53
CA LEU A 16 9.55 13.06 -14.74
C LEU A 16 8.20 12.44 -15.09
N ARG A 17 7.55 11.79 -14.12
CA ARG A 17 6.26 11.12 -14.34
C ARG A 17 5.17 12.11 -14.74
N ALA A 18 5.15 13.29 -14.13
CA ALA A 18 4.24 14.37 -14.51
C ALA A 18 4.47 14.80 -15.97
N ALA A 19 5.72 14.94 -16.41
CA ALA A 19 6.05 15.26 -17.80
C ALA A 19 5.66 14.15 -18.79
N MET A 20 5.82 12.87 -18.41
CA MET A 20 5.37 11.73 -19.25
C MET A 20 3.86 11.71 -19.46
N GLY A 21 3.07 12.17 -18.49
CA GLY A 21 1.61 12.31 -18.60
C GLY A 21 1.17 13.25 -19.74
N ALA A 22 2.07 14.11 -20.24
CA ALA A 22 1.85 14.98 -21.39
C ALA A 22 2.18 14.31 -22.75
N GLY A 23 2.28 12.97 -22.81
CA GLY A 23 2.54 12.21 -24.04
C GLY A 23 4.03 12.08 -24.41
N VAL A 24 4.93 12.36 -23.46
CA VAL A 24 6.38 12.29 -23.68
C VAL A 24 6.90 10.89 -23.39
N THR A 25 7.52 10.24 -24.38
CA THR A 25 8.29 9.01 -24.16
C THR A 25 9.62 9.35 -23.48
N PRO A 26 9.95 8.75 -22.33
CA PRO A 26 11.17 9.10 -21.61
C PRO A 26 12.41 8.59 -22.35
N SER A 27 13.41 9.46 -22.49
CA SER A 27 14.73 9.04 -22.95
C SER A 27 15.49 8.28 -21.84
N PRO A 28 16.50 7.47 -22.18
CA PRO A 28 17.32 6.79 -21.17
C PRO A 28 17.93 7.75 -20.14
N THR A 29 18.33 8.96 -20.55
CA THR A 29 18.88 9.99 -19.66
C THR A 29 17.83 10.50 -18.67
N MET A 30 16.57 10.61 -19.09
CA MET A 30 15.46 11.01 -18.21
C MET A 30 15.20 9.98 -17.11
N LEU A 31 15.51 8.70 -17.33
CA LEU A 31 15.37 7.62 -16.35
C LEU A 31 16.58 7.48 -15.41
N HIS A 32 17.60 8.33 -15.54
CA HIS A 32 18.78 8.27 -14.68
C HIS A 32 18.47 8.43 -13.18
N PRO A 33 17.55 9.32 -12.74
CA PRO A 33 17.17 9.43 -11.33
C PRO A 33 16.56 8.13 -10.78
N LEU A 34 15.75 7.43 -11.59
CA LEU A 34 15.19 6.11 -11.26
C LEU A 34 16.29 5.07 -11.05
N TRP A 35 17.28 5.01 -11.94
CA TRP A 35 18.43 4.12 -11.79
C TRP A 35 19.25 4.45 -10.52
N LEU A 36 19.52 5.74 -10.27
CA LEU A 36 20.27 6.19 -9.10
C LEU A 36 19.55 5.85 -7.79
N LEU A 37 18.22 6.01 -7.75
CA LEU A 37 17.42 5.67 -6.58
C LEU A 37 17.50 4.17 -6.31
N GLN A 38 17.24 3.33 -7.31
CA GLN A 38 17.32 1.89 -7.14
C GLN A 38 18.70 1.42 -6.65
N ARG A 39 19.81 1.99 -7.18
CA ARG A 39 21.16 1.69 -6.69
C ARG A 39 21.37 2.10 -5.23
N LEU A 40 20.83 3.25 -4.83
CA LEU A 40 20.88 3.70 -3.44
C LEU A 40 20.10 2.74 -2.53
N LEU A 41 18.90 2.31 -2.93
CA LEU A 41 18.09 1.36 -2.18
C LEU A 41 18.78 0.01 -2.03
N VAL A 42 19.31 -0.56 -3.11
CA VAL A 42 20.12 -1.80 -3.08
C VAL A 42 21.24 -1.69 -2.05
N LYS A 43 21.99 -0.58 -2.09
CA LYS A 43 23.11 -0.33 -1.18
C LYS A 43 22.67 -0.28 0.29
N GLU A 44 21.64 0.51 0.61
CA GLU A 44 21.23 0.74 1.98
C GLU A 44 20.48 -0.46 2.58
N ILE A 45 19.63 -1.14 1.79
CA ILE A 45 18.99 -2.40 2.19
C ILE A 45 20.04 -3.47 2.45
N THR A 46 20.99 -3.69 1.53
CA THR A 46 22.08 -4.65 1.71
C THR A 46 22.95 -4.33 2.93
N ARG A 47 23.14 -3.04 3.25
CA ARG A 47 23.85 -2.61 4.46
C ARG A 47 23.07 -2.97 5.73
N ALA A 48 21.76 -2.75 5.77
CA ALA A 48 20.91 -3.13 6.90
C ALA A 48 20.87 -4.66 7.07
N GLU A 49 20.67 -5.40 5.99
CA GLU A 49 20.65 -6.87 6.01
C GLU A 49 21.96 -7.49 6.53
N ARG A 50 23.12 -6.96 6.11
CA ARG A 50 24.42 -7.43 6.63
C ARG A 50 24.54 -7.23 8.14
N LYS A 51 24.03 -6.13 8.67
CA LYS A 51 23.98 -5.89 10.12
C LYS A 51 23.05 -6.88 10.81
N ILE A 52 21.87 -7.16 10.25
CA ILE A 52 20.95 -8.19 10.76
C ILE A 52 21.65 -9.55 10.82
N ARG A 53 22.33 -9.97 9.73
CA ARG A 53 23.06 -11.25 9.70
C ARG A 53 24.13 -11.32 10.77
N ARG A 54 24.94 -10.26 10.91
CA ARG A 54 25.99 -10.18 11.94
C ARG A 54 25.41 -10.32 13.34
N ILE A 55 24.35 -9.58 13.65
CA ILE A 55 23.70 -9.63 14.97
C ILE A 55 23.08 -11.01 15.22
N LYS A 56 22.37 -11.59 14.24
CA LYS A 56 21.83 -12.95 14.35
C LYS A 56 22.92 -14.00 14.55
N SER A 57 24.08 -13.84 13.92
CA SER A 57 25.23 -14.73 14.14
C SER A 57 25.75 -14.62 15.58
N ILE A 58 25.85 -13.41 16.13
CA ILE A 58 26.24 -13.19 17.53
C ILE A 58 25.20 -13.84 18.46
N LEU A 59 23.91 -13.61 18.22
CA LEU A 59 22.82 -14.18 18.99
C LEU A 59 22.88 -15.72 19.06
N ARG A 60 23.18 -16.38 17.93
CA ARG A 60 23.36 -17.83 17.89
C ARG A 60 24.54 -18.32 18.73
N LEU A 61 25.62 -17.55 18.79
CA LEU A 61 26.79 -17.87 19.60
C LEU A 61 26.57 -17.59 21.10
N THR A 62 25.69 -16.64 21.44
CA THR A 62 25.33 -16.30 22.83
C THR A 62 24.12 -17.07 23.36
N ALA A 63 23.48 -17.91 22.54
CA ALA A 63 22.26 -18.64 22.87
C ALA A 63 22.44 -19.72 23.96
N GLU A 64 23.66 -19.93 24.46
CA GLU A 64 23.90 -20.80 25.62
C GLU A 64 23.47 -20.16 26.96
N HIS A 65 23.18 -18.85 27.02
CA HIS A 65 22.70 -18.18 28.24
C HIS A 65 21.37 -17.44 27.99
N ASP A 66 20.30 -18.06 28.48
CA ASP A 66 18.90 -17.68 28.28
C ASP A 66 18.59 -16.25 28.78
N GLY A 67 17.77 -15.51 28.05
CA GLY A 67 17.09 -14.30 28.54
C GLY A 67 17.93 -13.07 28.94
N SER A 68 19.25 -13.02 28.74
CA SER A 68 20.04 -11.85 29.17
C SER A 68 19.57 -10.53 28.52
N ASP A 69 19.67 -9.41 29.24
CA ASP A 69 19.40 -8.05 28.72
C ASP A 69 20.10 -7.77 27.39
N ARG A 70 21.28 -8.37 27.20
CA ARG A 70 22.05 -8.32 25.97
C ARG A 70 21.33 -8.98 24.80
N SER A 71 20.74 -10.15 24.99
CA SER A 71 19.97 -10.85 23.96
C SER A 71 18.74 -10.04 23.55
N ILE A 72 18.02 -9.48 24.53
CA ILE A 72 16.86 -8.59 24.28
C ILE A 72 17.31 -7.37 23.47
N SER A 73 18.39 -6.69 23.90
CA SER A 73 18.94 -5.53 23.18
C SER A 73 19.34 -5.87 21.73
N LEU A 74 19.96 -7.02 21.50
CA LEU A 74 20.34 -7.47 20.15
C LEU A 74 19.11 -7.80 19.29
N MET A 75 18.05 -8.40 19.87
CA MET A 75 16.79 -8.63 19.16
C MET A 75 16.11 -7.31 18.76
N THR A 76 16.07 -6.33 19.67
CA THR A 76 15.56 -4.97 19.37
C THR A 76 16.34 -4.32 18.24
N GLN A 77 17.67 -4.45 18.21
CA GLN A 77 18.48 -3.96 17.09
C GLN A 77 18.17 -4.67 15.77
N VAL A 78 17.89 -5.98 15.79
CA VAL A 78 17.46 -6.72 14.59
C VAL A 78 16.15 -6.15 14.05
N GLU A 79 15.15 -5.92 14.91
CA GLU A 79 13.88 -5.33 14.47
C GLU A 79 14.05 -3.90 13.96
N ALA A 80 14.91 -3.08 14.58
CA ALA A 80 15.23 -1.74 14.10
C ALA A 80 15.81 -1.77 12.67
N TYR A 81 16.72 -2.70 12.36
CA TYR A 81 17.25 -2.83 10.99
C TYR A 81 16.23 -3.40 10.01
N ARG A 82 15.31 -4.27 10.45
CA ARG A 82 14.21 -4.74 9.58
C ARG A 82 13.23 -3.61 9.28
N HIS A 83 12.93 -2.79 10.27
CA HIS A 83 12.14 -1.58 10.09
C HIS A 83 12.82 -0.63 9.10
N LEU A 84 14.13 -0.43 9.23
CA LEU A 84 14.90 0.38 8.28
C LEU A 84 14.81 -0.17 6.84
N THR A 85 14.94 -1.49 6.64
CA THR A 85 14.76 -2.10 5.31
C THR A 85 13.36 -1.84 4.75
N TYR A 86 12.32 -1.97 5.56
CA TYR A 86 10.94 -1.69 5.17
C TYR A 86 10.73 -0.24 4.70
N ILE A 87 11.33 0.71 5.42
CA ILE A 87 11.27 2.14 5.07
C ILE A 87 12.04 2.41 3.78
N TRP A 88 13.20 1.79 3.56
CA TRP A 88 13.90 1.89 2.27
C TRP A 88 13.05 1.33 1.13
N ARG A 89 12.38 0.19 1.32
CA ARG A 89 11.47 -0.38 0.33
C ARG A 89 10.24 0.49 0.05
N SER A 90 9.84 1.34 1.00
CA SER A 90 8.76 2.31 0.80
C SER A 90 9.10 3.37 -0.28
N PHE A 91 10.38 3.62 -0.56
CA PHE A 91 10.77 4.43 -1.73
C PHE A 91 10.59 3.65 -3.04
N GLY A 92 10.82 2.34 -3.06
CA GLY A 92 10.52 1.51 -4.22
C GLY A 92 9.01 1.42 -4.46
N ASP A 93 8.22 1.26 -3.39
CA ASP A 93 6.76 1.40 -3.45
C ASP A 93 6.38 2.78 -4.02
N ALA A 94 7.02 3.86 -3.56
CA ALA A 94 6.70 5.21 -4.02
C ALA A 94 6.94 5.36 -5.53
N VAL A 95 8.01 4.78 -6.06
CA VAL A 95 8.23 4.70 -7.51
C VAL A 95 7.09 3.94 -8.17
N ALA A 96 6.76 2.73 -7.70
CA ALA A 96 5.70 1.93 -8.31
C ALA A 96 4.36 2.69 -8.39
N PHE A 97 3.94 3.32 -7.30
CA PHE A 97 2.69 4.09 -7.19
C PHE A 97 2.68 5.38 -8.01
N LEU A 98 3.83 5.94 -8.37
CA LEU A 98 3.89 7.07 -9.31
C LEU A 98 3.56 6.62 -10.75
N PHE A 99 3.98 5.42 -11.13
CA PHE A 99 3.83 4.97 -12.52
C PHE A 99 2.52 4.20 -12.77
N MET A 100 2.08 3.39 -11.81
CA MET A 100 1.01 2.41 -11.98
C MET A 100 -0.22 2.74 -11.11
N ASP A 101 -1.36 2.16 -11.47
CA ASP A 101 -2.59 2.25 -10.71
C ASP A 101 -2.47 1.50 -9.37
N LYS A 102 -2.97 2.13 -8.30
CA LYS A 102 -2.85 1.57 -6.94
C LYS A 102 -3.74 0.35 -6.70
N PHE A 103 -4.85 0.19 -7.44
CA PHE A 103 -5.71 -0.98 -7.34
C PHE A 103 -5.13 -2.16 -8.12
N ALA A 104 -4.42 -1.88 -9.23
CA ALA A 104 -3.62 -2.87 -9.95
C ALA A 104 -2.42 -3.35 -9.13
N LEU A 105 -1.67 -2.43 -8.52
CA LEU A 105 -0.52 -2.76 -7.65
C LEU A 105 -0.89 -3.66 -6.48
N ARG A 106 -2.06 -3.43 -5.88
CA ARG A 106 -2.58 -4.31 -4.82
C ARG A 106 -2.68 -5.76 -5.28
N GLN A 107 -2.96 -6.02 -6.54
CA GLN A 107 -3.07 -7.40 -7.04
C GLN A 107 -1.73 -8.14 -6.99
N ALA A 108 -0.62 -7.41 -7.12
CA ALA A 108 0.75 -7.94 -7.05
C ALA A 108 1.25 -8.18 -5.61
N PHE A 109 0.45 -7.85 -4.58
CA PHE A 109 0.82 -8.08 -3.17
C PHE A 109 0.33 -9.43 -2.63
N TYR A 110 -0.86 -9.86 -3.05
CA TYR A 110 -1.50 -11.07 -2.56
C TYR A 110 -1.08 -12.31 -3.35
N ASN A 111 -1.25 -13.49 -2.75
CA ASN A 111 -1.17 -14.74 -3.50
C ASN A 111 -2.26 -14.79 -4.58
N THR A 112 -2.09 -15.67 -5.56
CA THR A 112 -3.11 -15.93 -6.60
C THR A 112 -4.02 -17.10 -6.26
N HIS A 113 -3.72 -17.88 -5.23
CA HIS A 113 -4.47 -19.08 -4.81
C HIS A 113 -5.24 -18.90 -3.49
N ASN A 114 -4.96 -17.84 -2.73
CA ASN A 114 -5.70 -17.47 -1.52
C ASN A 114 -5.66 -15.94 -1.31
N THR A 115 -6.41 -15.45 -0.34
CA THR A 115 -6.53 -14.03 0.01
C THR A 115 -5.38 -13.51 0.89
N ASN A 116 -4.42 -14.36 1.26
CA ASN A 116 -3.30 -13.95 2.10
C ASN A 116 -2.26 -13.17 1.29
N ALA A 117 -1.58 -12.24 1.96
CA ALA A 117 -0.41 -11.58 1.40
C ALA A 117 0.64 -12.64 0.98
N LYS A 118 1.25 -12.45 -0.19
CA LYS A 118 2.35 -13.32 -0.62
C LYS A 118 3.54 -13.12 0.31
N GLN A 119 4.38 -14.13 0.49
CA GLN A 119 5.57 -13.97 1.32
C GLN A 119 6.48 -12.85 0.79
N ASP A 120 7.05 -12.09 1.73
CA ASP A 120 7.90 -10.96 1.43
C ASP A 120 9.21 -11.41 0.75
N ALA A 121 9.80 -10.50 -0.03
CA ALA A 121 11.12 -10.72 -0.61
C ALA A 121 12.15 -11.01 0.49
N GLY A 122 12.88 -12.13 0.34
CA GLY A 122 13.99 -12.48 1.22
C GLY A 122 15.13 -11.47 1.16
N PHE A 123 16.27 -11.79 1.77
CA PHE A 123 17.42 -10.88 1.73
C PHE A 123 17.96 -10.71 0.30
N LEU A 124 18.20 -9.46 -0.11
CA LEU A 124 18.89 -9.12 -1.35
C LEU A 124 20.34 -9.65 -1.36
N SER A 125 20.98 -9.58 -0.21
CA SER A 125 22.39 -9.95 -0.07
C SER A 125 22.67 -11.44 -0.32
N GLY A 126 23.75 -11.76 -1.01
CA GLY A 126 24.23 -13.14 -1.17
C GLY A 126 23.40 -14.02 -2.12
N LYS A 127 22.51 -13.44 -2.92
CA LYS A 127 21.84 -14.13 -4.04
C LYS A 127 22.74 -14.07 -5.28
N ALA A 128 23.13 -15.24 -5.81
CA ALA A 128 23.86 -15.32 -7.08
C ALA A 128 23.05 -14.76 -8.27
N GLY A 129 21.71 -14.82 -8.19
CA GLY A 129 20.78 -14.35 -9.23
C GLY A 129 20.63 -12.82 -9.33
N PHE A 130 20.99 -12.07 -8.29
CA PHE A 130 20.78 -10.61 -8.24
C PHE A 130 21.46 -9.86 -9.40
N VAL A 131 22.62 -10.33 -9.86
CA VAL A 131 23.34 -9.69 -10.98
C VAL A 131 22.50 -9.74 -12.25
N GLY A 132 21.92 -10.90 -12.59
CA GLY A 132 21.08 -11.06 -13.77
C GLY A 132 19.77 -10.27 -13.66
N GLU A 133 19.15 -10.24 -12.48
CA GLU A 133 17.97 -9.42 -12.20
C GLU A 133 18.28 -7.92 -12.41
N TRP A 134 19.42 -7.44 -11.92
CA TRP A 134 19.87 -6.06 -12.06
C TRP A 134 20.23 -5.70 -13.51
N GLU A 135 20.91 -6.59 -14.23
CA GLU A 135 21.23 -6.41 -15.65
C GLU A 135 19.96 -6.29 -16.50
N GLU A 136 18.92 -7.06 -16.19
CA GLU A 136 17.64 -6.97 -16.87
C GLU A 136 16.97 -5.60 -16.62
N VAL A 137 16.98 -5.08 -15.39
CA VAL A 137 16.51 -3.71 -15.10
C VAL A 137 17.30 -2.67 -15.91
N GLU A 138 18.63 -2.74 -15.92
CA GLU A 138 19.47 -1.78 -16.64
C GLU A 138 19.26 -1.82 -18.16
N LYS A 139 18.98 -3.00 -18.72
CA LYS A 139 18.64 -3.17 -20.13
C LYS A 139 17.37 -2.39 -20.50
N TRP A 140 16.30 -2.51 -19.72
CA TRP A 140 15.05 -1.77 -19.97
C TRP A 140 15.23 -0.26 -19.81
N LEU A 141 15.92 0.18 -18.76
CA LEU A 141 16.19 1.61 -18.54
C LEU A 141 17.02 2.22 -19.69
N ARG A 142 17.99 1.49 -20.23
CA ARG A 142 18.78 1.90 -21.40
C ARG A 142 17.96 2.01 -22.69
N GLN A 143 16.81 1.35 -22.75
CA GLN A 143 15.87 1.43 -23.87
C GLN A 143 14.81 2.51 -23.66
N GLY A 144 14.88 3.31 -22.58
CA GLY A 144 13.87 4.31 -22.27
C GLY A 144 12.59 3.70 -21.69
N ILE A 145 12.64 2.47 -21.18
CA ILE A 145 11.50 1.79 -20.56
C ILE A 145 11.68 1.85 -19.03
N PRO A 146 10.78 2.53 -18.28
CA PRO A 146 10.82 2.52 -16.83
C PRO A 146 10.68 1.09 -16.28
N ALA A 147 11.66 0.66 -15.49
CA ALA A 147 11.70 -0.67 -14.89
C ALA A 147 12.16 -0.59 -13.43
N LEU A 148 11.62 -1.47 -12.60
CA LEU A 148 11.85 -1.53 -11.16
C LEU A 148 12.16 -2.96 -10.73
N LEU A 149 13.18 -3.14 -9.89
CA LEU A 149 13.42 -4.43 -9.23
C LEU A 149 12.36 -4.66 -8.14
N ALA A 150 11.60 -5.76 -8.23
CA ALA A 150 10.47 -6.05 -7.33
C ALA A 150 10.90 -6.17 -5.86
N ASP A 151 12.07 -6.77 -5.61
CA ASP A 151 12.66 -6.92 -4.26
C ASP A 151 12.97 -5.58 -3.54
N LEU A 152 12.93 -4.45 -4.27
CA LEU A 152 13.07 -3.09 -3.72
C LEU A 152 11.74 -2.51 -3.22
N THR A 153 10.64 -3.26 -3.30
CA THR A 153 9.31 -2.82 -2.89
C THR A 153 8.78 -3.70 -1.76
N ASN A 154 7.79 -3.21 -1.00
CA ASN A 154 7.01 -4.06 -0.10
C ASN A 154 5.73 -4.59 -0.80
N THR A 155 5.29 -3.90 -1.86
CA THR A 155 4.00 -4.12 -2.55
C THR A 155 4.09 -5.15 -3.66
N ILE A 156 5.11 -5.09 -4.52
CA ILE A 156 5.24 -6.00 -5.67
C ILE A 156 5.96 -7.27 -5.19
N ARG A 157 5.20 -8.36 -5.05
CA ARG A 157 5.71 -9.64 -4.51
C ARG A 157 5.77 -10.76 -5.55
N HIS A 158 5.49 -10.45 -6.82
CA HIS A 158 5.58 -11.40 -7.95
C HIS A 158 6.53 -10.87 -9.01
N GLY A 159 7.27 -11.78 -9.65
CA GLY A 159 8.35 -11.44 -10.58
C GLY A 159 9.59 -10.87 -9.88
N ASP A 160 10.66 -10.78 -10.63
CA ASP A 160 11.92 -10.17 -10.18
C ASP A 160 12.02 -8.73 -10.69
N VAL A 161 11.51 -8.46 -11.90
CA VAL A 161 11.50 -7.14 -12.55
C VAL A 161 10.06 -6.76 -12.90
N CYS A 162 9.69 -5.51 -12.63
CA CYS A 162 8.42 -4.92 -13.03
C CYS A 162 8.67 -3.80 -14.04
N LEU A 163 8.10 -3.91 -15.24
CA LEU A 163 8.07 -2.81 -16.20
C LEU A 163 6.87 -1.90 -15.89
N MET A 164 7.09 -0.59 -15.94
CA MET A 164 6.12 0.42 -15.55
C MET A 164 5.70 1.23 -16.79
N VAL A 165 5.18 0.53 -17.79
CA VAL A 165 4.83 1.06 -19.12
C VAL A 165 3.36 1.49 -19.25
N GLY A 166 2.56 1.25 -18.23
CA GLY A 166 1.12 1.55 -18.18
C GLY A 166 0.59 1.53 -16.76
N PRO A 167 -0.74 1.59 -16.58
CA PRO A 167 -1.36 1.53 -15.24
C PRO A 167 -1.19 0.15 -14.58
N ASP A 168 -1.03 -0.91 -15.37
CA ASP A 168 -0.89 -2.28 -14.87
C ASP A 168 0.58 -2.72 -14.78
N PRO A 169 0.96 -3.47 -13.72
CA PRO A 169 2.31 -3.99 -13.58
C PRO A 169 2.58 -5.09 -14.60
N VAL A 170 3.65 -4.95 -15.37
CA VAL A 170 4.14 -5.99 -16.28
C VAL A 170 5.29 -6.71 -15.59
N LEU A 171 5.01 -7.93 -15.12
CA LEU A 171 5.92 -8.70 -14.26
C LEU A 171 6.78 -9.68 -15.07
N ILE A 172 8.08 -9.68 -14.80
CA ILE A 172 9.07 -10.53 -15.46
C ILE A 172 9.80 -11.35 -14.39
N GLU A 173 9.81 -12.66 -14.55
CA GLU A 173 10.67 -13.58 -13.80
C GLU A 173 11.97 -13.79 -14.59
N VAL A 174 13.11 -13.49 -13.98
CA VAL A 174 14.43 -13.63 -14.61
C VAL A 174 14.98 -15.01 -14.25
N LYS A 175 15.19 -15.85 -15.27
CA LYS A 175 15.81 -17.17 -15.11
C LYS A 175 17.02 -17.29 -16.02
N LEU A 176 18.14 -17.75 -15.44
CA LEU A 176 19.37 -18.04 -16.17
C LEU A 176 19.47 -19.52 -16.60
N GLY A 177 18.41 -20.34 -16.41
CA GLY A 177 18.40 -21.79 -16.69
C GLY A 177 16.99 -22.42 -16.69
N GLU A 178 16.92 -23.76 -16.65
CA GLU A 178 15.64 -24.50 -16.68
C GLU A 178 14.73 -24.20 -15.47
N LEU A 179 13.43 -24.22 -15.71
CA LEU A 179 12.42 -23.98 -14.67
C LEU A 179 12.29 -25.22 -13.76
N ASP A 180 12.59 -25.02 -12.48
CA ASP A 180 12.20 -25.95 -11.43
C ASP A 180 10.70 -25.83 -11.10
N THR A 181 10.20 -26.66 -10.19
CA THR A 181 8.78 -26.64 -9.80
C THR A 181 8.38 -25.30 -9.20
N ARG A 182 9.27 -24.66 -8.44
CA ARG A 182 9.04 -23.33 -7.87
C ARG A 182 8.94 -22.26 -8.95
N GLY A 183 9.85 -22.27 -9.93
CA GLY A 183 9.84 -21.36 -11.06
C GLY A 183 8.59 -21.51 -11.93
N ARG A 184 8.10 -22.75 -12.12
CA ARG A 184 6.81 -23.00 -12.77
C ARG A 184 5.65 -22.35 -12.01
N GLN A 185 5.58 -22.52 -10.69
CA GLN A 185 4.54 -21.90 -9.85
C GLN A 185 4.59 -20.36 -9.88
N GLN A 186 5.78 -19.77 -9.87
CA GLN A 186 5.94 -18.31 -10.00
C GLN A 186 5.43 -17.82 -11.36
N ARG A 187 5.85 -18.49 -12.44
CA ARG A 187 5.39 -18.19 -13.81
C ARG A 187 3.87 -18.30 -13.93
N ASP A 188 3.28 -19.35 -13.39
CA ASP A 188 1.82 -19.57 -13.46
C ASP A 188 1.07 -18.51 -12.64
N SER A 189 1.61 -18.07 -11.50
CA SER A 189 1.06 -16.95 -10.72
C SER A 189 1.11 -15.64 -11.50
N ILE A 190 2.26 -15.33 -12.12
CA ILE A 190 2.42 -14.14 -12.97
C ILE A 190 1.42 -14.19 -14.13
N ARG A 191 1.31 -15.33 -14.80
CA ARG A 191 0.37 -15.53 -15.91
C ARG A 191 -1.08 -15.25 -15.49
N GLN A 192 -1.52 -15.75 -14.35
CA GLN A 192 -2.87 -15.46 -13.82
C GLN A 192 -3.09 -13.97 -13.57
N LEU A 193 -2.10 -13.25 -13.05
CA LEU A 193 -2.21 -11.81 -12.86
C LEU A 193 -2.27 -11.06 -14.20
N MET A 194 -1.42 -11.43 -15.17
CA MET A 194 -1.44 -10.82 -16.50
C MET A 194 -2.76 -11.07 -17.23
N GLU A 195 -3.30 -12.29 -17.16
CA GLU A 195 -4.63 -12.62 -17.69
C GLU A 195 -5.74 -11.79 -17.03
N PHE A 196 -5.65 -11.53 -15.72
CA PHE A 196 -6.59 -10.66 -15.03
C PHE A 196 -6.51 -9.19 -15.48
N PHE A 197 -5.30 -8.66 -15.66
CA PHE A 197 -5.11 -7.28 -16.13
C PHE A 197 -5.53 -7.10 -17.59
N GLU A 198 -5.32 -8.11 -18.44
CA GLU A 198 -5.68 -8.06 -19.86
C GLU A 198 -7.19 -8.16 -20.09
N ASN A 199 -7.89 -9.00 -19.32
CA ASN A 199 -9.29 -9.31 -19.58
C ASN A 199 -10.29 -8.55 -18.69
N ASP A 200 -9.82 -7.85 -17.65
CA ASP A 200 -10.66 -7.25 -16.59
C ASP A 200 -11.55 -8.26 -15.85
N GLU A 201 -11.39 -9.55 -16.10
CA GLU A 201 -12.09 -10.62 -15.42
C GLU A 201 -11.25 -11.88 -15.34
N ILE A 202 -11.41 -12.64 -14.27
CA ILE A 202 -10.78 -13.95 -14.14
C ILE A 202 -11.58 -14.85 -13.19
N PRO A 203 -11.76 -16.14 -13.51
CA PRO A 203 -12.32 -17.10 -12.57
C PRO A 203 -11.26 -17.55 -11.55
N ASN A 204 -11.68 -17.84 -10.32
CA ASN A 204 -10.87 -18.57 -9.33
C ASN A 204 -9.58 -17.88 -8.87
N LEU A 205 -9.40 -16.59 -9.17
CA LEU A 205 -8.31 -15.81 -8.59
C LEU A 205 -8.52 -15.77 -7.07
N ARG A 206 -7.50 -16.18 -6.32
CA ARG A 206 -7.49 -16.28 -4.85
C ARG A 206 -8.49 -17.29 -4.27
N GLY A 207 -8.91 -18.26 -5.06
CA GLY A 207 -9.94 -19.23 -4.65
C GLY A 207 -11.34 -18.63 -4.53
N LEU A 208 -11.53 -17.40 -5.03
CA LEU A 208 -12.83 -16.74 -5.08
C LEU A 208 -13.59 -17.16 -6.35
N GLY A 209 -14.84 -16.72 -6.48
CA GLY A 209 -15.58 -16.91 -7.74
C GLY A 209 -14.99 -16.12 -8.91
N LYS A 210 -15.84 -15.78 -9.87
CA LYS A 210 -15.44 -14.86 -10.94
C LYS A 210 -15.24 -13.45 -10.36
N ILE A 211 -14.05 -12.89 -10.55
CA ILE A 211 -13.69 -11.54 -10.13
C ILE A 211 -13.70 -10.63 -11.36
N TYR A 212 -14.15 -9.39 -11.16
CA TYR A 212 -14.18 -8.35 -12.18
C TYR A 212 -13.40 -7.12 -11.70
N ARG A 213 -12.60 -6.55 -12.60
CA ARG A 213 -12.06 -5.20 -12.47
C ARG A 213 -13.05 -4.24 -13.14
N THR A 214 -13.36 -3.14 -12.49
CA THR A 214 -14.20 -2.10 -13.13
C THR A 214 -13.81 -0.75 -12.56
N ALA A 215 -13.72 0.23 -13.45
CA ALA A 215 -13.50 1.60 -13.07
C ALA A 215 -14.70 2.13 -12.26
N HIS A 216 -14.40 3.00 -11.30
CA HIS A 216 -15.41 3.81 -10.63
C HIS A 216 -15.70 5.04 -11.48
N HIS A 217 -16.95 5.54 -11.42
CA HIS A 217 -17.33 6.75 -12.14
C HIS A 217 -16.87 7.99 -11.39
N SER A 218 -17.01 7.96 -10.06
CA SER A 218 -16.59 9.06 -9.19
C SER A 218 -15.06 9.12 -9.05
N PRO A 219 -14.43 10.26 -9.35
CA PRO A 219 -13.00 10.44 -9.13
C PRO A 219 -12.69 10.37 -7.64
N GLU A 220 -11.55 9.80 -7.30
CA GLU A 220 -11.13 9.68 -5.91
C GLU A 220 -10.87 11.05 -5.27
N LEU A 221 -11.41 11.23 -4.06
CA LEU A 221 -11.11 12.37 -3.19
C LEU A 221 -10.16 11.95 -2.08
N CYS A 222 -9.02 12.63 -1.97
CA CYS A 222 -7.96 12.33 -1.00
C CYS A 222 -7.53 13.61 -0.26
N TYR A 223 -7.31 13.48 1.05
CA TYR A 223 -6.93 14.56 1.96
C TYR A 223 -5.50 14.43 2.49
N ALA A 224 -4.60 13.76 1.75
CA ALA A 224 -3.19 13.60 2.15
C ALA A 224 -2.53 14.96 2.47
N HIS A 225 -2.84 16.01 1.71
CA HIS A 225 -2.36 17.37 1.97
C HIS A 225 -2.83 17.92 3.33
N VAL A 226 -4.06 17.61 3.75
CA VAL A 226 -4.58 18.04 5.07
C VAL A 226 -3.84 17.31 6.19
N MET A 227 -3.54 16.01 6.00
CA MET A 227 -2.72 15.26 6.95
C MET A 227 -1.31 15.84 7.06
N GLU A 228 -0.66 16.08 5.92
CA GLU A 228 0.66 16.71 5.86
C GLU A 228 0.68 18.06 6.60
N ASP A 229 -0.27 18.95 6.31
CA ASP A 229 -0.39 20.22 7.00
C ASP A 229 -0.58 20.04 8.52
N THR A 230 -1.31 19.01 8.93
CA THR A 230 -1.55 18.70 10.35
C THR A 230 -0.24 18.31 11.02
N ILE A 231 0.59 17.49 10.36
CA ILE A 231 1.92 17.12 10.86
C ILE A 231 2.84 18.35 10.94
N ILE A 232 2.86 19.18 9.90
CA ILE A 232 3.65 20.42 9.86
C ILE A 232 3.22 21.39 10.98
N ALA A 233 1.92 21.52 11.22
CA ALA A 233 1.40 22.36 12.29
C ALA A 233 1.82 21.81 13.67
N ALA A 234 1.61 20.52 13.92
CA ALA A 234 1.99 19.87 15.18
C ALA A 234 3.49 20.01 15.46
N ALA A 235 4.33 19.91 14.44
CA ALA A 235 5.77 20.13 14.54
C ALA A 235 6.15 21.51 15.10
N ARG A 236 5.29 22.53 14.95
CA ARG A 236 5.49 23.91 15.42
C ARG A 236 4.80 24.18 16.75
N THR A 237 3.62 23.60 16.98
CA THR A 237 2.74 23.93 18.11
C THR A 237 2.70 22.85 19.20
N GLY A 238 3.40 21.74 19.02
CA GLY A 238 3.37 20.58 19.92
C GLY A 238 2.26 19.58 19.59
N ALA A 239 1.09 20.04 19.14
CA ALA A 239 0.05 19.21 18.55
C ALA A 239 -0.83 20.01 17.59
N ALA A 240 -1.49 19.30 16.67
CA ALA A 240 -2.49 19.86 15.77
C ALA A 240 -3.53 18.81 15.40
N PHE A 241 -4.72 19.31 15.04
CA PHE A 241 -5.83 18.50 14.58
C PHE A 241 -6.58 19.23 13.46
N LYS A 242 -7.06 18.48 12.48
CA LYS A 242 -7.89 18.99 11.37
C LYS A 242 -8.99 18.00 11.04
N SER A 243 -10.15 18.51 10.60
CA SER A 243 -11.27 17.71 10.12
C SER A 243 -11.60 18.11 8.68
N PRO A 244 -11.13 17.36 7.68
CA PRO A 244 -11.39 17.68 6.26
C PRO A 244 -12.80 17.29 5.81
N GLU A 245 -13.43 16.34 6.50
CA GLU A 245 -14.76 15.81 6.22
C GLU A 245 -15.45 15.49 7.54
N ARG A 246 -16.78 15.60 7.57
CA ARG A 246 -17.57 15.34 8.77
C ARG A 246 -17.29 13.94 9.32
N GLY A 247 -17.00 13.87 10.61
CA GLY A 247 -16.64 12.63 11.30
C GLY A 247 -15.18 12.21 11.13
N LEU A 248 -14.43 12.75 10.17
CA LEU A 248 -13.03 12.44 9.92
C LEU A 248 -12.11 13.45 10.61
N TRP A 249 -11.16 12.94 11.38
CA TRP A 249 -10.17 13.75 12.10
C TRP A 249 -8.76 13.22 11.87
N TYR A 250 -7.84 14.14 11.58
CA TYR A 250 -6.41 13.92 11.58
C TYR A 250 -5.82 14.56 12.82
N VAL A 251 -5.02 13.79 13.55
CA VAL A 251 -4.40 14.23 14.81
C VAL A 251 -2.91 13.94 14.73
N ALA A 252 -2.08 14.96 14.95
CA ALA A 252 -0.64 14.83 15.03
C ALA A 252 -0.10 15.44 16.33
N ILE A 253 0.83 14.75 16.97
CA ILE A 253 1.38 15.11 18.29
C ILE A 253 2.91 15.01 18.21
N ALA A 254 3.58 16.13 18.45
CA ALA A 254 5.02 16.28 18.48
C ALA A 254 5.57 16.49 19.90
N ASP A 255 4.73 16.88 20.85
CA ASP A 255 5.06 17.08 22.26
C ASP A 255 4.28 16.09 23.14
N GLY A 256 5.02 15.26 23.89
CA GLY A 256 4.45 14.25 24.78
C GLY A 256 3.74 14.81 26.01
N ALA A 257 3.85 16.12 26.28
CA ALA A 257 3.09 16.79 27.33
C ALA A 257 1.60 17.04 26.95
N VAL A 258 1.24 16.83 25.67
CA VAL A 258 -0.14 17.03 25.20
C VAL A 258 -1.07 15.93 25.73
N ASP A 259 -2.16 16.34 26.38
CA ASP A 259 -3.19 15.42 26.83
C ASP A 259 -4.07 14.96 25.65
N LEU A 260 -3.75 13.77 25.13
CA LEU A 260 -4.48 13.13 24.06
C LEU A 260 -5.93 12.82 24.43
N LYS A 261 -6.21 12.46 25.68
CA LYS A 261 -7.57 12.12 26.11
C LYS A 261 -8.45 13.37 26.10
N ALA A 262 -7.97 14.46 26.69
CA ALA A 262 -8.67 15.75 26.66
C ALA A 262 -8.93 16.21 25.21
N THR A 263 -7.96 16.00 24.31
CA THR A 263 -8.07 16.36 22.90
C THR A 263 -9.18 15.55 22.18
N ILE A 264 -9.21 14.23 22.36
CA ILE A 264 -10.19 13.35 21.70
C ILE A 264 -11.61 13.53 22.28
N HIS A 265 -11.74 13.78 23.58
CA HIS A 265 -13.05 14.05 24.20
C HIS A 265 -13.78 15.24 23.57
N GLY A 266 -13.04 16.21 23.01
CA GLY A 266 -13.60 17.37 22.31
C GLY A 266 -14.28 17.06 20.97
N PHE A 267 -14.12 15.86 20.41
CA PHE A 267 -14.65 15.52 19.09
C PHE A 267 -16.12 15.02 19.09
N SER A 268 -16.69 14.75 20.27
CA SER A 268 -18.09 14.28 20.42
C SER A 268 -18.45 13.07 19.54
N LEU A 269 -17.60 12.04 19.55
CA LEU A 269 -17.71 10.85 18.71
C LEU A 269 -18.69 9.81 19.27
N GLY A 270 -19.53 9.24 18.41
CA GLY A 270 -20.48 8.17 18.75
C GLY A 270 -19.88 6.77 18.60
N HIS A 271 -19.56 6.37 17.37
CA HIS A 271 -18.96 5.08 17.04
C HIS A 271 -17.59 5.24 16.35
N PRO A 272 -16.56 5.68 17.08
CA PRO A 272 -15.26 5.97 16.50
C PRO A 272 -14.46 4.72 16.15
N ILE A 273 -13.79 4.78 15.00
CA ILE A 273 -12.65 3.93 14.65
C ILE A 273 -11.38 4.77 14.68
N VAL A 274 -10.31 4.20 15.23
CA VAL A 274 -9.03 4.90 15.42
C VAL A 274 -7.92 4.10 14.75
N TYR A 275 -7.10 4.80 13.96
CA TYR A 275 -5.95 4.26 13.26
C TYR A 275 -4.67 4.90 13.80
N PRO A 276 -3.94 4.21 14.70
CA PRO A 276 -2.63 4.66 15.16
C PRO A 276 -1.59 4.40 14.06
N LEU A 277 -1.30 5.42 13.23
CA LEU A 277 -0.45 5.23 12.04
C LEU A 277 0.99 4.85 12.40
N ASN A 278 1.48 5.29 13.56
CA ASN A 278 2.79 4.89 14.07
C ASN A 278 2.87 3.39 14.36
N GLU A 279 1.78 2.78 14.82
CA GLU A 279 1.71 1.34 15.07
C GLU A 279 1.71 0.58 13.75
N VAL A 280 0.89 0.99 12.77
CA VAL A 280 0.86 0.39 11.42
C VAL A 280 2.25 0.44 10.77
N LYS A 281 2.91 1.60 10.85
CA LYS A 281 4.29 1.79 10.38
C LYS A 281 5.28 0.86 11.10
N THR A 282 5.21 0.78 12.42
CA THR A 282 6.13 -0.03 13.24
C THR A 282 5.95 -1.52 12.98
N ASN A 283 4.69 -1.96 12.79
CA ASN A 283 4.31 -3.32 12.45
C ASN A 283 4.59 -3.67 10.99
N ARG A 284 5.04 -2.71 10.17
CA ARG A 284 5.35 -2.89 8.73
C ARG A 284 4.13 -3.37 7.94
N SER A 285 2.95 -2.86 8.29
CA SER A 285 1.66 -3.26 7.73
C SER A 285 1.01 -2.20 6.83
N TRP A 286 1.81 -1.28 6.27
CA TRP A 286 1.30 -0.24 5.34
C TRP A 286 1.12 -0.75 3.90
N ALA A 287 1.87 -1.76 3.46
CA ALA A 287 1.61 -2.35 2.16
C ALA A 287 0.29 -3.16 2.20
N PRO A 288 -0.55 -3.11 1.15
CA PRO A 288 -0.29 -2.57 -0.19
C PRO A 288 -0.95 -1.20 -0.46
N TYR A 289 -0.99 -0.31 0.53
CA TYR A 289 -1.51 1.04 0.37
C TYR A 289 -0.44 1.99 -0.16
N SER A 290 -0.86 3.15 -0.69
CA SER A 290 0.05 4.22 -1.10
C SER A 290 1.05 4.52 0.02
N PRO A 291 2.36 4.43 -0.24
CA PRO A 291 3.37 4.52 0.79
C PRO A 291 3.38 5.92 1.42
N LEU A 292 3.60 5.97 2.74
CA LEU A 292 3.64 7.21 3.52
C LEU A 292 4.55 8.30 2.91
N ILE A 293 5.62 7.91 2.22
CA ILE A 293 6.59 8.82 1.58
C ILE A 293 5.97 9.60 0.41
N LEU A 294 4.90 9.08 -0.22
CA LEU A 294 4.14 9.83 -1.22
C LEU A 294 3.08 10.74 -0.59
N SER A 295 2.55 10.33 0.56
CA SER A 295 1.47 11.04 1.25
C SER A 295 1.97 12.19 2.15
N ILE A 296 3.20 12.09 2.67
CA ILE A 296 3.90 13.14 3.44
C ILE A 296 5.14 13.54 2.63
N ARG A 297 5.02 14.62 1.86
CA ARG A 297 6.00 15.14 0.90
C ARG A 297 6.99 16.10 1.53
N ASP A 298 6.60 16.82 2.59
CA ASP A 298 7.52 17.62 3.36
C ASP A 298 8.56 16.69 4.00
N ARG A 299 9.81 16.84 3.55
CA ARG A 299 10.92 15.96 3.90
C ARG A 299 11.13 15.85 5.40
N GLU A 300 11.02 16.98 6.11
CA GLU A 300 11.24 17.04 7.55
C GLU A 300 10.11 16.33 8.30
N SER A 301 8.86 16.63 7.93
CA SER A 301 7.67 15.98 8.49
C SER A 301 7.67 14.47 8.25
N SER A 302 8.04 14.05 7.03
CA SER A 302 8.19 12.65 6.66
C SER A 302 9.23 11.96 7.55
N TYR A 303 10.42 12.57 7.70
CA TYR A 303 11.51 12.06 8.54
C TYR A 303 11.08 11.90 10.01
N ARG A 304 10.51 12.96 10.59
CA ARG A 304 10.04 12.96 11.98
C ARG A 304 8.97 11.91 12.23
N PHE A 305 8.01 11.77 11.31
CA PHE A 305 6.99 10.72 11.41
C PHE A 305 7.61 9.32 11.35
N MET A 306 8.50 9.07 10.38
CA MET A 306 9.08 7.74 10.23
C MET A 306 9.87 7.32 11.47
N TRP A 307 10.62 8.23 12.09
CA TRP A 307 11.44 7.89 13.27
C TRP A 307 10.69 7.98 14.60
N GLY A 308 9.42 8.40 14.56
CA GLY A 308 8.54 8.40 15.73
C GLY A 308 8.61 9.68 16.56
N ASP A 309 9.20 10.75 16.04
CA ASP A 309 9.22 12.07 16.68
C ASP A 309 7.85 12.77 16.59
N ILE A 310 6.94 12.26 15.76
CA ILE A 310 5.55 12.68 15.69
C ILE A 310 4.65 11.45 15.70
N ILE A 311 3.65 11.47 16.58
CA ILE A 311 2.60 10.46 16.68
C ILE A 311 1.39 10.94 15.89
N VAL A 312 0.85 10.08 15.02
CA VAL A 312 -0.25 10.41 14.11
C VAL A 312 -1.40 9.41 14.26
N PHE A 313 -2.61 9.95 14.34
CA PHE A 313 -3.85 9.18 14.33
C PHE A 313 -4.77 9.67 13.21
N VAL A 314 -5.51 8.73 12.62
CA VAL A 314 -6.72 9.02 11.86
C VAL A 314 -7.90 8.48 12.65
N ILE A 315 -8.92 9.30 12.85
CA ILE A 315 -10.13 8.94 13.57
C ILE A 315 -11.31 9.17 12.65
N TYR A 316 -12.22 8.21 12.56
CA TYR A 316 -13.48 8.38 11.83
C TYR A 316 -14.67 7.93 12.68
N ASP A 317 -15.75 8.69 12.69
CA ASP A 317 -17.00 8.30 13.33
C ASP A 317 -17.91 7.54 12.36
N LEU A 318 -18.17 6.27 12.63
CA LEU A 318 -19.03 5.43 11.79
C LEU A 318 -20.49 5.89 11.80
N ASP A 319 -20.93 6.65 12.80
CA ASP A 319 -22.28 7.23 12.79
C ASP A 319 -22.49 8.22 11.65
N GLU A 320 -21.43 8.92 11.23
CA GLU A 320 -21.49 9.82 10.08
C GLU A 320 -21.67 9.06 8.77
N LEU A 321 -21.10 7.86 8.65
CA LEU A 321 -21.33 6.97 7.52
C LEU A 321 -22.78 6.47 7.49
N VAL A 322 -23.31 6.06 8.64
CA VAL A 322 -24.70 5.60 8.78
C VAL A 322 -25.66 6.72 8.42
N ALA A 323 -25.44 7.94 8.93
CA ALA A 323 -26.25 9.11 8.62
C ALA A 323 -26.18 9.48 7.12
N ALA A 324 -25.00 9.44 6.52
CA ALA A 324 -24.81 9.71 5.10
C ALA A 324 -25.53 8.68 4.21
N ALA A 325 -25.45 7.39 4.55
CA ALA A 325 -26.18 6.34 3.85
C ALA A 325 -27.72 6.49 4.02
N ALA A 326 -28.19 6.79 5.23
CA ALA A 326 -29.61 7.01 5.50
C ALA A 326 -30.17 8.21 4.72
N SER A 327 -29.38 9.28 4.54
CA SER A 327 -29.77 10.43 3.71
C SER A 327 -30.02 10.08 2.24
N ARG A 328 -29.49 8.93 1.79
CA ARG A 328 -29.68 8.35 0.45
C ARG A 328 -30.77 7.27 0.41
N GLY A 329 -31.52 7.09 1.51
CA GLY A 329 -32.56 6.07 1.62
C GLY A 329 -32.04 4.64 1.80
N LEU A 330 -30.76 4.47 2.15
CA LEU A 330 -30.14 3.15 2.36
C LEU A 330 -30.12 2.79 3.84
N LYS A 331 -30.26 1.50 4.14
CA LYS A 331 -30.00 0.95 5.46
C LYS A 331 -28.55 0.47 5.54
N THR A 332 -27.91 0.70 6.69
CA THR A 332 -26.53 0.27 6.95
C THR A 332 -26.49 -0.76 8.07
N THR A 333 -25.71 -1.82 7.89
CA THR A 333 -25.29 -2.72 8.96
C THR A 333 -23.78 -2.61 9.11
N LEU A 334 -23.32 -2.24 10.32
CA LEU A 334 -21.91 -2.18 10.65
C LEU A 334 -21.44 -3.55 11.18
N PHE A 335 -20.20 -3.90 10.90
CA PHE A 335 -19.55 -5.11 11.38
C PHE A 335 -18.27 -4.78 12.15
N SER A 336 -17.86 -5.69 13.03
CA SER A 336 -16.60 -5.58 13.75
C SER A 336 -15.41 -5.92 12.83
N ARG A 337 -14.19 -5.73 13.34
CA ARG A 337 -12.96 -6.16 12.65
C ARG A 337 -12.75 -7.67 12.57
N GLU A 338 -13.62 -8.46 13.20
CA GLU A 338 -13.58 -9.93 13.13
C GLU A 338 -14.21 -10.44 11.82
N GLU A 339 -15.00 -9.60 11.14
CA GLU A 339 -15.60 -9.87 9.84
C GLU A 339 -14.72 -9.30 8.72
N ASP A 340 -14.85 -9.83 7.50
CA ASP A 340 -14.10 -9.33 6.33
C ASP A 340 -14.56 -7.95 5.85
N SER A 341 -15.79 -7.57 6.19
CA SER A 341 -16.45 -6.33 5.76
C SER A 341 -16.60 -5.35 6.90
N VAL A 342 -16.53 -4.05 6.60
CA VAL A 342 -16.80 -2.99 7.58
C VAL A 342 -18.30 -2.68 7.69
N PHE A 343 -18.99 -2.66 6.56
CA PHE A 343 -20.43 -2.42 6.51
C PHE A 343 -21.09 -3.09 5.30
N GLU A 344 -22.41 -3.25 5.41
CA GLU A 344 -23.33 -3.63 4.33
C GLU A 344 -24.33 -2.49 4.11
N LEU A 345 -24.51 -2.09 2.84
CA LEU A 345 -25.63 -1.22 2.44
C LEU A 345 -26.74 -2.09 1.90
N ILE A 346 -27.98 -1.74 2.25
CA ILE A 346 -29.18 -2.44 1.84
C ILE A 346 -30.17 -1.41 1.29
N GLU A 347 -30.62 -1.61 0.05
CA GLU A 347 -31.72 -0.86 -0.54
C GLU A 347 -33.06 -1.43 0.01
N PRO A 348 -33.83 -0.68 0.81
CA PRO A 348 -34.97 -1.26 1.54
C PRO A 348 -36.10 -1.79 0.64
N ILE A 349 -36.27 -1.21 -0.55
CA ILE A 349 -37.39 -1.54 -1.47
C ILE A 349 -37.10 -2.83 -2.22
N THR A 350 -35.89 -2.98 -2.77
CA THR A 350 -35.54 -4.12 -3.63
C THR A 350 -34.87 -5.26 -2.85
N GLY A 351 -34.33 -4.97 -1.67
CA GLY A 351 -33.49 -5.88 -0.91
C GLY A 351 -32.08 -6.08 -1.47
N LYS A 352 -31.70 -5.34 -2.54
CA LYS A 352 -30.34 -5.33 -3.06
C LYS A 352 -29.37 -4.91 -1.96
N ASN A 353 -28.21 -5.55 -1.92
CA ASN A 353 -27.19 -5.24 -0.93
C ASN A 353 -25.79 -5.34 -1.49
N ILE A 354 -24.87 -4.65 -0.83
CA ILE A 354 -23.45 -4.72 -1.12
C ILE A 354 -22.65 -4.53 0.16
N ARG A 355 -21.52 -5.22 0.25
CA ARG A 355 -20.59 -5.13 1.36
C ARG A 355 -19.29 -4.45 0.94
N LEU A 356 -18.77 -3.59 1.81
CA LEU A 356 -17.44 -3.01 1.66
C LEU A 356 -16.44 -3.74 2.55
N ALA A 357 -15.38 -4.30 1.96
CA ALA A 357 -14.31 -4.94 2.72
C ALA A 357 -13.49 -3.95 3.55
N TRP A 358 -12.98 -4.38 4.70
CA TRP A 358 -12.04 -3.59 5.51
C TRP A 358 -10.81 -3.14 4.70
N GLN A 359 -10.31 -4.00 3.80
CA GLN A 359 -9.16 -3.68 2.96
C GLN A 359 -9.38 -2.48 2.05
N LEU A 360 -10.61 -2.25 1.56
CA LEU A 360 -10.93 -1.06 0.77
C LEU A 360 -11.16 0.15 1.68
N PHE A 361 -11.78 -0.07 2.83
CA PHE A 361 -12.09 0.98 3.79
C PHE A 361 -10.85 1.55 4.51
N ASP A 362 -9.86 0.72 4.85
CA ASP A 362 -8.60 1.13 5.48
C ASP A 362 -7.82 2.19 4.68
N ARG A 363 -8.11 2.34 3.38
CA ARG A 363 -7.58 3.45 2.55
C ARG A 363 -7.92 4.83 3.11
N LEU A 364 -9.02 4.96 3.87
CA LEU A 364 -9.38 6.22 4.54
C LEU A 364 -8.26 6.72 5.47
N ALA A 365 -7.52 5.79 6.09
CA ALA A 365 -6.47 6.10 7.03
C ALA A 365 -5.07 5.99 6.41
N LEU A 366 -4.86 5.02 5.52
CA LEU A 366 -3.53 4.70 4.98
C LEU A 366 -3.24 5.43 3.66
N GLU A 367 -4.26 5.94 3.00
CA GLU A 367 -4.16 6.77 1.79
C GLU A 367 -4.92 8.10 1.92
N PHE A 368 -5.49 8.38 3.10
CA PHE A 368 -6.23 9.60 3.38
C PHE A 368 -7.43 9.81 2.46
N THR A 369 -8.03 8.72 1.98
CA THR A 369 -9.19 8.73 1.09
C THR A 369 -10.45 9.20 1.84
N SER A 370 -11.31 9.95 1.16
CA SER A 370 -12.59 10.43 1.71
C SER A 370 -13.52 9.26 2.07
N PRO A 371 -14.06 9.21 3.31
CA PRO A 371 -15.12 8.27 3.65
C PRO A 371 -16.39 8.47 2.81
N GLY A 372 -16.73 9.71 2.45
CA GLY A 372 -17.83 10.02 1.54
C GLY A 372 -17.61 9.43 0.15
N TRP A 373 -16.39 9.48 -0.39
CA TRP A 373 -16.06 8.82 -1.64
C TRP A 373 -16.15 7.29 -1.54
N LEU A 374 -15.69 6.68 -0.43
CA LEU A 374 -15.84 5.24 -0.18
C LEU A 374 -17.32 4.82 -0.15
N LEU A 375 -18.18 5.63 0.45
CA LEU A 375 -19.62 5.42 0.40
C LEU A 375 -20.15 5.55 -1.04
N GLU A 376 -19.74 6.58 -1.77
CA GLU A 376 -20.18 6.82 -3.16
C GLU A 376 -19.87 5.64 -4.07
N ILE A 377 -18.63 5.16 -4.10
CA ILE A 377 -18.25 4.02 -4.95
C ILE A 377 -18.98 2.74 -4.56
N THR A 378 -19.37 2.60 -3.30
CA THR A 378 -20.16 1.46 -2.82
C THR A 378 -21.59 1.55 -3.32
N VAL A 379 -22.18 2.75 -3.32
CA VAL A 379 -23.51 3.02 -3.88
C VAL A 379 -23.53 2.85 -5.40
N GLU A 380 -22.51 3.33 -6.12
CA GLU A 380 -22.37 3.09 -7.57
C GLU A 380 -22.43 1.60 -7.88
N ARG A 381 -21.70 0.80 -7.11
CA ARG A 381 -21.66 -0.65 -7.29
C ARG A 381 -23.00 -1.29 -6.96
N LEU A 382 -23.66 -0.90 -5.87
CA LEU A 382 -25.01 -1.35 -5.54
C LEU A 382 -25.99 -1.10 -6.69
N ASN A 383 -25.94 0.09 -7.28
CA ASN A 383 -26.81 0.47 -8.39
C ASN A 383 -26.50 -0.30 -9.68
N SER A 384 -25.23 -0.64 -9.92
CA SER A 384 -24.81 -1.44 -11.06
C SER A 384 -25.22 -2.93 -10.97
N GLN A 385 -25.59 -3.41 -9.77
CA GLN A 385 -26.09 -4.78 -9.61
C GLN A 385 -27.43 -4.94 -10.36
N GLY A 386 -27.38 -5.60 -11.51
CA GLY A 386 -28.55 -5.89 -12.36
C GLY A 386 -28.61 -5.12 -13.68
N VAL A 387 -27.66 -4.23 -13.98
CA VAL A 387 -27.42 -3.77 -15.34
C VAL A 387 -26.39 -4.72 -15.96
N PRO A 388 -26.74 -5.53 -16.98
CA PRO A 388 -25.71 -6.25 -17.71
C PRO A 388 -24.73 -5.21 -18.23
N SER A 389 -23.45 -5.35 -17.89
CA SER A 389 -22.41 -4.75 -18.72
C SER A 389 -22.75 -5.11 -20.17
N ALA A 390 -22.70 -4.13 -21.08
CA ALA A 390 -23.04 -4.30 -22.49
C ALA A 390 -22.15 -5.34 -23.23
N ALA A 391 -21.33 -6.10 -22.51
CA ALA A 391 -20.49 -7.18 -23.00
C ALA A 391 -20.93 -8.60 -22.59
N SER A 392 -22.06 -8.82 -21.90
CA SER A 392 -22.44 -10.19 -21.53
C SER A 392 -23.95 -10.48 -21.52
N SER A 393 -24.47 -10.85 -22.68
CA SER A 393 -25.67 -11.68 -22.78
C SER A 393 -25.31 -13.13 -22.47
N GLU A 394 -25.64 -13.62 -21.27
CA GLU A 394 -26.51 -14.78 -21.04
C GLU A 394 -26.48 -15.26 -19.58
N ARG A 395 -27.63 -15.79 -19.17
CA ARG A 395 -28.11 -16.00 -17.80
C ARG A 395 -27.25 -16.98 -16.99
N ASN A 396 -27.12 -16.73 -15.68
CA ASN A 396 -27.56 -17.73 -14.71
C ASN A 396 -27.91 -17.15 -13.33
N THR A 397 -29.09 -17.54 -12.86
CA THR A 397 -29.64 -17.29 -11.53
C THR A 397 -28.96 -18.19 -10.50
N ARG A 398 -28.26 -17.61 -9.51
CA ARG A 398 -28.12 -18.15 -8.15
C ARG A 398 -27.53 -17.08 -7.23
N THR A 399 -28.16 -16.92 -6.08
CA THR A 399 -27.81 -16.11 -4.89
C THR A 399 -26.32 -15.73 -4.80
N GLY A 400 -26.00 -14.51 -5.24
CA GLY A 400 -24.64 -13.95 -5.17
C GLY A 400 -24.48 -13.04 -3.96
N LYS A 401 -23.74 -13.48 -2.94
CA LYS A 401 -23.05 -12.56 -2.03
C LYS A 401 -21.82 -12.05 -2.79
N SER A 402 -21.90 -10.82 -3.29
CA SER A 402 -20.74 -10.17 -3.91
C SER A 402 -20.01 -9.36 -2.83
N ALA A 403 -18.86 -9.85 -2.38
CA ALA A 403 -17.92 -9.04 -1.61
C ALA A 403 -17.14 -8.15 -2.58
N VAL A 404 -17.03 -6.86 -2.26
CA VAL A 404 -16.13 -5.94 -2.98
C VAL A 404 -14.74 -6.12 -2.39
N PHE A 405 -13.82 -6.67 -3.17
CA PHE A 405 -12.41 -6.77 -2.78
C PHE A 405 -11.64 -5.53 -3.17
#